data_AF-A0A7S2KUT7-F1
#
_entry.id   AF-A0A7S2KUT7-F1
#
_cell.length_a   1.000
_cell.length_b   1.000
_cell.length_c   1.000
_cell.angle_alpha   90.00
_cell.angle_beta   90.00
_cell.angle_gamma   90.00
#
_symmetry.space_group_name_H-M   'P 1'
#
loop_
_entity.id
_entity.type
_entity.pdbx_description
1 polymer ?
#
loop_
_entity_poly.entity_id
_entity_poly.type
_entity_poly.pdbx_seq_one_letter_code
_entity_poly.pdbx_strand_id
1 'polypeptide(L)'
;TTWMVAETPVGAAGQASRRGEGSSAWSKYLMSGGRDIAGHVRELVEAEIQTPFIDDGEQVEYWSKPRKRWSRGKLEVETCPGSLVHAPEVKYHVHLAAHGVWPGRLKKDVEIGSLRTPMKEGELVEIFSQGLGGQWIQAVIEGHQTTAATERGYRVRLHTGGGSPHGSGPSGSPDPGVIISPRHQRSQVLGVPAEKLRRAFLPGSSVQLYKGPCIGWVAGVVDPTGAAAYDPLLIQGWLGGKLREGGDVFEGGADGGGSGGVSGVDIDGAAAAAACEQPALADSPWHLVPVREARSSTGGFLVPSYLVMPQITLMV
;
A
#
# COMPACT_ATOMS: atom_id res chain seq x y z
N THR A 1 13.92 31.17 31.57
CA THR A 1 14.68 31.16 30.31
C THR A 1 13.83 31.81 29.25
N THR A 2 14.06 33.09 29.02
CA THR A 2 13.27 33.98 28.16
C THR A 2 13.79 33.89 26.73
N TRP A 3 12.91 33.68 25.75
CA TRP A 3 13.31 33.72 24.34
C TRP A 3 12.82 35.02 23.70
N MET A 4 13.78 35.79 23.18
CA MET A 4 13.59 36.97 22.34
C MET A 4 13.24 36.53 20.91
N VAL A 5 12.21 37.15 20.34
CA VAL A 5 11.87 37.05 18.92
C VAL A 5 12.66 38.13 18.17
N ALA A 6 13.43 37.73 17.17
CA ALA A 6 14.13 38.66 16.27
C ALA A 6 13.17 39.11 15.16
N GLU A 7 12.96 40.42 15.04
CA GLU A 7 12.28 41.02 13.91
C GLU A 7 13.20 41.08 12.69
N THR A 8 12.67 40.74 11.51
CA THR A 8 13.34 40.91 10.21
C THR A 8 12.77 42.15 9.51
N PRO A 9 13.59 42.94 8.79
CA PRO A 9 13.14 44.21 8.23
C PRO A 9 12.36 44.03 6.94
N VAL A 10 11.32 44.85 6.81
CA VAL A 10 10.47 45.00 5.62
C VAL A 10 11.23 45.72 4.52
N GLY A 11 11.36 45.09 3.35
CA GLY A 11 11.98 45.65 2.16
C GLY A 11 11.14 45.45 0.89
N ALA A 12 10.51 46.55 0.47
CA ALA A 12 10.11 46.98 -0.87
C ALA A 12 9.30 46.07 -1.84
N ALA A 13 8.23 46.69 -2.33
CA ALA A 13 7.21 46.23 -3.27
C ALA A 13 7.71 45.95 -4.71
N GLY A 14 7.06 44.98 -5.35
CA GLY A 14 6.97 44.83 -6.81
C GLY A 14 5.52 44.50 -7.20
N GLN A 15 4.96 45.28 -8.13
CA GLN A 15 3.53 45.29 -8.49
C GLN A 15 3.06 44.06 -9.30
N ALA A 16 1.95 43.51 -8.82
CA ALA A 16 0.81 42.87 -9.48
C ALA A 16 0.83 42.45 -10.97
N SER A 17 0.37 41.21 -11.21
CA SER A 17 -0.60 40.91 -12.26
C SER A 17 -1.73 40.05 -11.69
N ARG A 18 -2.96 40.59 -11.73
CA ARG A 18 -4.20 39.98 -11.23
C ARG A 18 -4.88 39.17 -12.34
N ARG A 19 -5.33 37.95 -12.03
CA ARG A 19 -6.73 37.48 -12.24
C ARG A 19 -6.90 36.03 -11.78
N GLY A 20 -7.93 35.80 -10.95
CA GLY A 20 -8.38 34.48 -10.51
C GLY A 20 -8.86 34.51 -9.05
N GLU A 21 -10.04 35.09 -8.81
CA GLU A 21 -10.67 35.25 -7.49
C GLU A 21 -11.00 33.89 -6.83
N GLY A 22 -10.04 33.32 -6.12
CA GLY A 22 -10.30 32.52 -4.93
C GLY A 22 -10.11 33.43 -3.72
N SER A 23 -11.16 34.16 -3.32
CA SER A 23 -11.15 34.94 -2.08
C SER A 23 -10.97 33.98 -0.90
N SER A 24 -9.71 33.70 -0.55
CA SER A 24 -9.36 32.90 0.61
C SER A 24 -9.95 33.54 1.86
N ALA A 25 -10.39 32.72 2.82
CA ALA A 25 -10.94 33.18 4.09
C ALA A 25 -10.05 34.23 4.79
N TRP A 26 -8.73 34.17 4.53
CA TRP A 26 -7.72 35.13 4.95
C TRP A 26 -7.96 36.59 4.51
N SER A 27 -8.52 36.83 3.31
CA SER A 27 -8.77 38.20 2.84
C SER A 27 -9.98 38.85 3.52
N LYS A 28 -10.96 38.06 3.96
CA LYS A 28 -12.08 38.55 4.78
C LYS A 28 -11.65 38.82 6.22
N TYR A 29 -10.68 38.07 6.73
CA TYR A 29 -10.14 38.17 8.09
C TYR A 29 -9.40 39.50 8.36
N LEU A 30 -8.59 39.99 7.40
CA LEU A 30 -7.89 41.27 7.54
C LEU A 30 -8.83 42.48 7.64
N MET A 31 -10.10 42.34 7.26
CA MET A 31 -11.08 43.43 7.21
C MET A 31 -12.01 43.48 8.44
N SER A 32 -12.03 42.49 9.34
CA SER A 32 -13.06 42.35 10.39
C SER A 32 -12.73 42.96 11.76
N GLY A 33 -11.61 43.69 11.91
CA GLY A 33 -11.43 44.60 13.06
C GLY A 33 -11.17 43.95 14.43
N GLY A 34 -10.48 42.80 14.47
CA GLY A 34 -9.60 42.43 15.59
C GLY A 34 -10.22 42.15 16.96
N ARG A 35 -11.54 41.94 17.09
CA ARG A 35 -12.18 41.74 18.42
C ARG A 35 -12.45 40.30 18.86
N ASP A 36 -12.22 39.29 18.02
CA ASP A 36 -12.21 37.89 18.50
C ASP A 36 -11.36 36.97 17.61
N ILE A 37 -10.04 37.20 17.62
CA ILE A 37 -9.08 36.35 16.90
C ILE A 37 -9.09 34.93 17.47
N ALA A 38 -9.31 34.78 18.78
CA ALA A 38 -9.30 33.48 19.45
C ALA A 38 -10.51 32.62 19.07
N GLY A 39 -11.71 33.20 19.00
CA GLY A 39 -12.92 32.50 18.56
C GLY A 39 -12.87 32.05 17.10
N HIS A 40 -12.38 32.91 16.20
CA HIS A 40 -12.32 32.59 14.76
C HIS A 40 -11.18 31.63 14.40
N VAL A 41 -10.02 31.71 15.08
CA VAL A 41 -8.95 30.72 14.92
C VAL A 41 -9.43 29.35 15.43
N ARG A 42 -10.19 29.30 16.53
CA ARG A 42 -10.81 28.07 17.01
C ARG A 42 -11.80 27.48 16.00
N GLU A 43 -12.65 28.31 15.41
CA GLU A 43 -13.61 27.89 14.39
C GLU A 43 -12.93 27.39 13.10
N LEU A 44 -11.82 28.01 12.69
CA LEU A 44 -11.03 27.56 11.54
C LEU A 44 -10.22 26.27 11.82
N VAL A 45 -9.79 26.07 13.06
CA VAL A 45 -9.08 24.83 13.49
C VAL A 45 -10.06 23.67 13.71
N GLU A 46 -11.28 23.93 14.18
CA GLU A 46 -12.33 22.91 14.33
C GLU A 46 -12.96 22.48 12.98
N ALA A 47 -12.85 23.32 11.95
CA ALA A 47 -13.41 23.04 10.61
C ALA A 47 -12.45 22.31 9.65
N GLU A 48 -11.24 21.93 10.07
CA GLU A 48 -10.35 21.14 9.24
C GLU A 48 -10.88 19.69 9.17
N ILE A 49 -11.67 19.43 8.14
CA ILE A 49 -12.39 18.17 7.92
C ILE A 49 -11.41 17.00 7.96
N GLN A 50 -11.50 16.19 9.02
CA GLN A 50 -10.80 14.91 9.08
C GLN A 50 -11.56 13.92 8.20
N THR A 51 -10.96 13.53 7.08
CA THR A 51 -11.52 12.48 6.23
C THR A 51 -10.89 11.16 6.67
N PRO A 52 -11.62 10.25 7.33
CA PRO A 52 -11.06 8.96 7.71
C PRO A 52 -10.75 8.12 6.48
N PHE A 53 -9.82 7.18 6.63
CA PHE A 53 -9.44 6.24 5.58
C PHE A 53 -10.57 5.27 5.24
N ILE A 54 -11.28 4.81 6.26
CA ILE A 54 -12.48 3.98 6.16
C ILE A 54 -13.50 4.58 7.11
N ASP A 55 -14.76 4.66 6.69
CA ASP A 55 -15.82 5.28 7.48
C ASP A 55 -16.12 4.51 8.78
N ASP A 56 -16.66 5.22 9.77
CA ASP A 56 -17.07 4.62 11.04
C ASP A 56 -18.14 3.54 10.83
N GLY A 57 -17.99 2.43 11.55
CA GLY A 57 -18.91 1.29 11.48
C GLY A 57 -18.78 0.41 10.24
N GLU A 58 -17.91 0.73 9.28
CA GLU A 58 -17.68 -0.09 8.10
C GLU A 58 -17.06 -1.45 8.43
N GLN A 59 -17.28 -2.42 7.53
CA GLN A 59 -16.64 -3.73 7.65
C GLN A 59 -15.21 -3.65 7.14
N VAL A 60 -14.30 -4.20 7.95
CA VAL A 60 -12.86 -4.20 7.65
C VAL A 60 -12.26 -5.58 7.83
N GLU A 61 -11.12 -5.79 7.20
CA GLU A 61 -10.19 -6.87 7.53
C GLU A 61 -8.99 -6.27 8.26
N TYR A 62 -8.65 -6.87 9.41
CA TYR A 62 -7.52 -6.51 10.26
C TYR A 62 -6.40 -7.55 10.14
N TRP A 63 -5.17 -7.09 9.88
CA TRP A 63 -3.98 -7.93 9.87
C TRP A 63 -3.45 -8.14 11.29
N SER A 64 -3.52 -9.38 11.77
CA SER A 64 -2.94 -9.74 13.06
C SER A 64 -1.46 -10.12 12.90
N LYS A 65 -0.53 -9.18 13.12
CA LYS A 65 0.93 -9.44 13.07
C LYS A 65 1.36 -10.75 13.78
N PRO A 66 0.90 -11.05 15.03
CA PRO A 66 1.32 -12.29 15.72
C PRO A 66 0.77 -13.58 15.11
N ARG A 67 -0.34 -13.50 14.36
CA ARG A 67 -1.01 -14.67 13.76
C ARG A 67 -0.81 -14.75 12.24
N LYS A 68 -0.14 -13.74 11.66
CA LYS A 68 0.11 -13.60 10.22
C LYS A 68 -1.13 -13.92 9.37
N ARG A 69 -2.29 -13.41 9.79
CA ARG A 69 -3.58 -13.65 9.12
C ARG A 69 -4.49 -12.45 9.19
N TRP A 70 -5.37 -12.35 8.20
CA TRP A 70 -6.50 -11.43 8.20
C TRP A 70 -7.61 -11.93 9.13
N SER A 71 -8.29 -10.99 9.78
CA SER A 71 -9.45 -11.25 10.63
C SER A 71 -10.51 -10.19 10.35
N ARG A 72 -11.76 -10.59 10.27
CA ARG A 72 -12.85 -9.65 10.00
C ARG A 72 -13.17 -8.83 11.24
N GLY A 73 -13.47 -7.56 11.01
CA GLY A 73 -13.81 -6.60 12.05
C GLY A 73 -14.88 -5.59 11.62
N LYS A 74 -15.41 -4.87 12.60
CA LYS A 74 -16.18 -3.65 12.42
C LYS A 74 -15.34 -2.50 12.94
N LEU A 75 -15.17 -1.47 12.12
CA LEU A 75 -14.36 -0.32 12.47
C LEU A 75 -15.13 0.61 13.42
N GLU A 76 -14.43 1.16 14.39
CA GLU A 76 -14.84 2.29 15.22
C GLU A 76 -13.78 3.37 15.02
N VAL A 77 -14.18 4.54 14.55
CA VAL A 77 -13.29 5.65 14.23
C VAL A 77 -13.43 6.72 15.30
N GLU A 78 -12.32 7.02 15.96
CA GLU A 78 -12.24 8.09 16.95
C GLU A 78 -11.46 9.26 16.35
N THR A 79 -12.11 10.42 16.28
CA THR A 79 -11.53 11.66 15.77
C THR A 79 -11.08 12.50 16.96
N CYS A 80 -9.77 12.64 17.16
CA CYS A 80 -9.20 13.54 18.15
C CYS A 80 -9.05 14.93 17.50
N PRO A 81 -9.72 15.98 18.02
CA PRO A 81 -9.54 17.33 17.51
C PRO A 81 -8.08 17.77 17.68
N GLY A 82 -7.57 18.50 16.69
CA GLY A 82 -6.24 19.09 16.77
C GLY A 82 -6.15 20.13 17.89
N SER A 83 -4.92 20.49 18.24
CA SER A 83 -4.62 21.65 19.08
C SER A 83 -3.71 22.62 18.31
N LEU A 84 -3.40 23.77 18.90
CA LEU A 84 -2.41 24.70 18.31
C LEU A 84 -1.03 24.08 18.09
N VAL A 85 -0.73 22.97 18.76
CA VAL A 85 0.58 22.29 18.73
C VAL A 85 0.52 20.95 18.00
N HIS A 86 -0.68 20.37 17.86
CA HIS A 86 -0.85 19.02 17.31
C HIS A 86 -1.91 19.04 16.22
N ALA A 87 -1.57 18.46 15.07
CA ALA A 87 -2.54 18.24 14.01
C ALA A 87 -3.70 17.34 14.51
N PRO A 88 -4.89 17.49 13.92
CA PRO A 88 -5.96 16.53 14.12
C PRO A 88 -5.51 15.08 13.89
N GLU A 89 -5.97 14.16 14.74
CA GLU A 89 -5.58 12.75 14.69
C GLU A 89 -6.82 11.85 14.57
N VAL A 90 -6.76 10.86 13.66
CA VAL A 90 -7.79 9.82 13.52
C VAL A 90 -7.26 8.50 14.04
N LYS A 91 -7.94 7.94 15.03
CA LYS A 91 -7.64 6.63 15.61
C LYS A 91 -8.63 5.60 15.14
N TYR A 92 -8.13 4.41 14.87
CA TYR A 92 -8.93 3.30 14.35
C TYR A 92 -9.00 2.18 15.37
N HIS A 93 -10.19 1.89 15.87
CA HIS A 93 -10.43 0.74 16.73
C HIS A 93 -11.18 -0.34 15.94
N VAL A 94 -10.82 -1.61 16.12
CA VAL A 94 -11.46 -2.72 15.41
C VAL A 94 -12.11 -3.65 16.41
N HIS A 95 -13.42 -3.77 16.32
CA HIS A 95 -14.16 -4.84 16.97
C HIS A 95 -14.01 -6.10 16.12
N LEU A 96 -13.40 -7.15 16.65
CA LEU A 96 -13.29 -8.44 15.97
C LEU A 96 -14.44 -9.35 16.41
N ALA A 97 -15.06 -10.06 15.46
CA ALA A 97 -16.04 -11.09 15.83
C ALA A 97 -15.37 -12.19 16.65
N ALA A 98 -15.99 -12.61 17.75
CA ALA A 98 -15.58 -13.79 18.50
C ALA A 98 -16.66 -14.86 18.34
N HIS A 99 -16.33 -15.97 17.67
CA HIS A 99 -17.29 -17.06 17.41
C HIS A 99 -18.61 -16.60 16.76
N GLY A 100 -18.55 -15.58 15.90
CA GLY A 100 -19.73 -15.01 15.23
C GLY A 100 -20.57 -14.06 16.09
N VAL A 101 -20.18 -13.77 17.33
CA VAL A 101 -20.90 -12.87 18.25
C VAL A 101 -20.25 -11.49 18.29
N TRP A 102 -21.08 -10.44 18.39
CA TRP A 102 -20.70 -9.03 18.43
C TRP A 102 -21.19 -8.31 19.70
N PRO A 103 -20.41 -7.35 20.26
CA PRO A 103 -19.01 -7.08 19.97
C PRO A 103 -18.11 -8.17 20.56
N GLY A 104 -17.13 -8.66 19.79
CA GLY A 104 -16.14 -9.59 20.30
C GLY A 104 -14.95 -8.86 20.92
N ARG A 105 -13.73 -9.13 20.45
CA ARG A 105 -12.50 -8.52 21.00
C ARG A 105 -12.23 -7.16 20.37
N LEU A 106 -12.06 -6.12 21.18
CA LEU A 106 -11.62 -4.80 20.73
C LEU A 106 -10.10 -4.75 20.54
N LYS A 107 -9.67 -4.23 19.39
CA LYS A 107 -8.30 -3.80 19.10
C LYS A 107 -8.28 -2.28 19.05
N LYS A 108 -7.55 -1.66 19.97
CA LYS A 108 -7.45 -0.20 20.02
C LYS A 108 -6.30 0.30 19.17
N ASP A 109 -6.48 1.48 18.60
CA ASP A 109 -5.43 2.27 17.93
C ASP A 109 -4.62 1.44 16.91
N VAL A 110 -5.37 0.84 15.99
CA VAL A 110 -4.86 -0.01 14.93
C VAL A 110 -4.22 0.84 13.84
N GLU A 111 -2.98 0.51 13.49
CA GLU A 111 -2.27 1.11 12.36
C GLU A 111 -3.10 0.99 11.07
N ILE A 112 -3.17 2.06 10.28
CA ILE A 112 -3.90 2.09 9.00
C ILE A 112 -3.41 0.99 8.04
N GLY A 113 -2.11 0.70 8.05
CA GLY A 113 -1.49 -0.40 7.30
C GLY A 113 -1.78 -1.78 7.88
N SER A 114 -2.66 -1.92 8.86
CA SER A 114 -3.20 -3.21 9.28
C SER A 114 -4.68 -3.35 8.90
N LEU A 115 -5.24 -2.39 8.16
CA LEU A 115 -6.64 -2.35 7.77
C LEU A 115 -6.79 -2.44 6.25
N ARG A 116 -7.84 -3.09 5.80
CA ARG A 116 -8.38 -2.96 4.44
C ARG A 116 -9.87 -3.21 4.42
N THR A 117 -10.54 -2.76 3.37
CA THR A 117 -11.91 -3.18 3.09
C THR A 117 -11.91 -4.60 2.48
N PRO A 118 -12.90 -5.46 2.82
CA PRO A 118 -13.06 -6.77 2.21
C PRO A 118 -13.12 -6.67 0.68
N MET A 119 -12.55 -7.66 -0.01
CA MET A 119 -12.53 -7.67 -1.48
C MET A 119 -13.94 -7.93 -2.02
N LYS A 120 -14.33 -7.19 -3.05
CA LYS A 120 -15.69 -7.24 -3.62
C LYS A 120 -15.75 -8.11 -4.87
N GLU A 121 -16.92 -8.63 -5.19
CA GLU A 121 -17.14 -9.36 -6.45
C GLU A 121 -16.76 -8.49 -7.66
N GLY A 122 -16.09 -9.11 -8.64
CA GLY A 122 -15.60 -8.44 -9.84
C GLY A 122 -14.29 -7.67 -9.64
N GLU A 123 -13.77 -7.57 -8.41
CA GLU A 123 -12.53 -6.88 -8.13
C GLU A 123 -11.31 -7.62 -8.67
N LEU A 124 -10.40 -6.89 -9.31
CA LEU A 124 -9.13 -7.41 -9.82
C LEU A 124 -8.15 -7.59 -8.66
N VAL A 125 -7.61 -8.80 -8.56
CA VAL A 125 -6.71 -9.23 -7.48
C VAL A 125 -5.55 -10.02 -8.05
N GLU A 126 -4.54 -10.25 -7.23
CA GLU A 126 -3.47 -11.20 -7.50
C GLU A 126 -3.43 -12.27 -6.42
N ILE A 127 -3.13 -13.50 -6.84
CA ILE A 127 -3.01 -14.67 -5.97
C ILE A 127 -1.54 -15.07 -5.90
N PHE A 128 -1.01 -15.24 -4.69
CA PHE A 128 0.32 -15.80 -4.50
C PHE A 128 0.33 -17.31 -4.77
N SER A 129 1.14 -17.74 -5.74
CA SER A 129 1.31 -19.15 -6.13
C SER A 129 2.73 -19.64 -5.82
N GLN A 130 2.85 -20.46 -4.78
CA GLN A 130 4.11 -21.13 -4.46
C GLN A 130 4.53 -22.14 -5.56
N GLY A 131 3.57 -22.77 -6.23
CA GLY A 131 3.83 -23.75 -7.29
C GLY A 131 4.43 -23.15 -8.56
N LEU A 132 4.29 -21.83 -8.78
CA LEU A 132 4.94 -21.09 -9.87
C LEU A 132 6.16 -20.31 -9.36
N GLY A 133 6.90 -20.85 -8.40
CA GLY A 133 8.11 -20.20 -7.89
C GLY A 133 7.84 -18.95 -7.04
N GLY A 134 6.67 -18.85 -6.40
CA GLY A 134 6.30 -17.70 -5.57
C GLY A 134 5.84 -16.48 -6.39
N GLN A 135 5.25 -16.71 -7.57
CA GLN A 135 4.72 -15.66 -8.41
C GLN A 135 3.31 -15.23 -8.00
N TRP A 136 3.01 -13.95 -8.24
CA TRP A 136 1.66 -13.39 -8.11
C TRP A 136 0.93 -13.50 -9.46
N ILE A 137 -0.23 -14.14 -9.47
CA ILE A 137 -1.03 -14.40 -10.68
C ILE A 137 -2.30 -13.55 -10.62
N GLN A 138 -2.59 -12.82 -11.69
CA GLN A 138 -3.82 -12.04 -11.79
C GLN A 138 -5.07 -12.92 -11.76
N ALA A 139 -6.08 -12.44 -11.04
CA ALA A 139 -7.37 -13.09 -10.88
C ALA A 139 -8.46 -12.05 -10.62
N VAL A 140 -9.71 -12.50 -10.61
CA VAL A 140 -10.88 -11.67 -10.30
C VAL A 140 -11.66 -12.36 -9.19
N ILE A 141 -12.11 -11.60 -8.20
CA ILE A 141 -13.01 -12.10 -7.16
C ILE A 141 -14.33 -12.51 -7.83
N GLU A 142 -14.74 -13.76 -7.64
CA GLU A 142 -15.88 -14.32 -8.35
C GLU A 142 -16.98 -14.74 -7.39
N GLY A 143 -18.21 -14.31 -7.70
CA GLY A 143 -19.39 -14.58 -6.90
C GLY A 143 -19.50 -13.71 -5.65
N HIS A 144 -20.69 -13.71 -5.06
CA HIS A 144 -20.95 -13.03 -3.81
C HIS A 144 -20.12 -13.64 -2.68
N GLN A 145 -19.20 -12.85 -2.14
CA GLN A 145 -18.37 -13.28 -1.02
C GLN A 145 -19.21 -13.27 0.24
N THR A 146 -19.34 -14.42 0.90
CA THR A 146 -19.99 -14.46 2.20
C THR A 146 -19.20 -13.61 3.20
N THR A 147 -19.88 -13.18 4.25
CA THR A 147 -19.27 -12.52 5.41
C THR A 147 -18.14 -13.31 6.08
N ALA A 148 -17.97 -14.60 5.73
CA ALA A 148 -16.92 -15.49 6.22
C ALA A 148 -15.73 -15.66 5.24
N ALA A 149 -15.71 -14.96 4.09
CA ALA A 149 -14.67 -15.11 3.07
C ALA A 149 -13.25 -14.83 3.60
N THR A 150 -13.08 -13.86 4.51
CA THR A 150 -11.81 -13.59 5.19
C THR A 150 -11.26 -14.82 5.93
N GLU A 151 -12.15 -15.65 6.50
CA GLU A 151 -11.78 -16.79 7.35
C GLU A 151 -11.73 -18.11 6.58
N ARG A 152 -12.64 -18.29 5.62
CA ARG A 152 -12.78 -19.51 4.81
C ARG A 152 -12.04 -19.45 3.47
N GLY A 153 -11.55 -18.28 3.12
CA GLY A 153 -10.95 -17.98 1.83
C GLY A 153 -11.97 -17.49 0.80
N TYR A 154 -11.44 -16.75 -0.17
CA TYR A 154 -12.19 -16.15 -1.26
C TYR A 154 -12.35 -17.14 -2.42
N ARG A 155 -13.40 -16.94 -3.20
CA ARG A 155 -13.54 -17.54 -4.53
C ARG A 155 -12.98 -16.57 -5.56
N VAL A 156 -12.07 -17.07 -6.40
CA VAL A 156 -11.43 -16.29 -7.45
C VAL A 156 -11.40 -17.06 -8.76
N ARG A 157 -11.46 -16.31 -9.86
CA ARG A 157 -11.27 -16.83 -11.21
C ARG A 157 -9.94 -16.31 -11.74
N LEU A 158 -9.05 -17.21 -12.15
CA LEU A 158 -7.79 -16.79 -12.76
C LEU A 158 -8.07 -15.92 -13.99
N HIS A 159 -7.37 -14.80 -14.07
CA HIS A 159 -7.42 -13.95 -15.25
C HIS A 159 -6.54 -14.61 -16.30
N THR A 160 -7.15 -15.43 -17.15
CA THR A 160 -6.45 -16.00 -18.31
C THR A 160 -6.17 -14.84 -19.27
N GLY A 161 -5.08 -14.13 -19.05
CA GLY A 161 -4.59 -13.09 -19.95
C GLY A 161 -4.44 -13.73 -21.33
N GLY A 162 -5.36 -13.41 -22.23
CA GLY A 162 -5.32 -13.89 -23.60
C GLY A 162 -4.15 -13.24 -24.32
N GLY A 163 -2.98 -13.89 -24.26
CA GLY A 163 -1.79 -13.51 -25.02
C GLY A 163 -1.17 -12.18 -24.58
N SER A 164 0.08 -12.23 -24.14
CA SER A 164 0.89 -11.01 -24.09
C SER A 164 0.85 -10.33 -25.47
N PRO A 165 0.42 -9.06 -25.59
CA PRO A 165 0.49 -8.32 -26.85
C PRO A 165 1.94 -8.07 -27.30
N HIS A 166 2.93 -8.40 -26.47
CA HIS A 166 4.35 -8.41 -26.81
C HIS A 166 4.84 -9.74 -27.39
N GLY A 167 4.00 -10.40 -28.19
CA GLY A 167 4.50 -11.19 -29.31
C GLY A 167 5.17 -10.24 -30.32
N SER A 168 6.34 -9.73 -29.98
CA SER A 168 7.27 -9.08 -30.91
C SER A 168 7.90 -10.13 -31.83
N GLY A 169 7.04 -10.85 -32.55
CA GLY A 169 7.39 -11.52 -33.79
C GLY A 169 6.99 -10.59 -34.93
N PRO A 170 7.94 -9.94 -35.63
CA PRO A 170 7.61 -9.22 -36.84
C PRO A 170 7.18 -10.24 -37.91
N SER A 171 6.05 -9.96 -38.57
CA SER A 171 5.65 -10.62 -39.82
C SER A 171 5.22 -12.09 -39.72
N GLY A 172 4.00 -12.31 -39.23
CA GLY A 172 3.20 -13.49 -39.56
C GLY A 172 1.74 -13.16 -39.37
N SER A 173 0.95 -13.25 -40.44
CA SER A 173 -0.48 -12.98 -40.52
C SER A 173 -1.24 -13.37 -39.23
N PRO A 174 -2.18 -12.55 -38.72
CA PRO A 174 -3.06 -12.96 -37.63
C PRO A 174 -3.78 -14.23 -38.08
N ASP A 175 -3.42 -15.37 -37.48
CA ASP A 175 -4.00 -16.65 -37.81
C ASP A 175 -5.44 -16.64 -37.25
N PRO A 176 -6.49 -16.57 -38.07
CA PRO A 176 -7.87 -16.39 -37.61
C PRO A 176 -8.47 -17.65 -36.96
N GLY A 177 -7.63 -18.55 -36.45
CA GLY A 177 -8.01 -19.93 -36.16
C GLY A 177 -7.54 -20.50 -34.82
N VAL A 178 -6.82 -19.75 -33.96
CA VAL A 178 -6.52 -20.25 -32.61
C VAL A 178 -7.78 -20.15 -31.75
N ILE A 179 -8.69 -21.10 -31.96
CA ILE A 179 -9.79 -21.41 -31.06
C ILE A 179 -9.13 -21.88 -29.76
N ILE A 180 -8.90 -20.94 -28.84
CA ILE A 180 -8.59 -21.28 -27.45
C ILE A 180 -9.74 -22.18 -26.99
N SER A 181 -9.44 -23.46 -26.82
CA SER A 181 -10.46 -24.46 -26.53
C SER A 181 -11.28 -24.04 -25.30
N PRO A 182 -12.62 -23.99 -25.37
CA PRO A 182 -13.51 -23.55 -24.28
C PRO A 182 -13.34 -24.30 -22.95
N ARG A 183 -12.57 -25.40 -22.93
CA ARG A 183 -12.33 -26.22 -21.75
C ARG A 183 -11.37 -25.63 -20.72
N HIS A 184 -10.62 -24.58 -21.04
CA HIS A 184 -9.74 -23.89 -20.07
C HIS A 184 -10.37 -22.63 -19.45
N GLN A 185 -11.65 -22.37 -19.73
CA GLN A 185 -12.36 -21.14 -19.32
C GLN A 185 -12.90 -21.17 -17.87
N ARG A 186 -12.48 -22.14 -17.04
CA ARG A 186 -13.03 -22.36 -15.69
C ARG A 186 -11.97 -22.67 -14.63
N SER A 187 -10.82 -22.02 -14.68
CA SER A 187 -9.85 -22.12 -13.58
C SER A 187 -10.32 -21.26 -12.40
N GLN A 188 -11.42 -21.69 -11.77
CA GLN A 188 -11.85 -21.17 -10.48
C GLN A 188 -10.98 -21.78 -9.40
N VAL A 189 -10.50 -20.94 -8.48
CA VAL A 189 -9.79 -21.36 -7.28
C VAL A 189 -10.68 -21.02 -6.09
N LEU A 190 -11.05 -22.04 -5.32
CA LEU A 190 -11.90 -21.92 -4.14
C LEU A 190 -11.06 -21.86 -2.88
N GLY A 191 -11.54 -21.11 -1.89
CA GLY A 191 -10.93 -21.07 -0.56
C GLY A 191 -9.53 -20.46 -0.56
N VAL A 192 -9.27 -19.48 -1.43
CA VAL A 192 -7.97 -18.79 -1.45
C VAL A 192 -7.84 -17.94 -0.19
N PRO A 193 -6.85 -18.22 0.68
CA PRO A 193 -6.70 -17.48 1.92
C PRO A 193 -6.47 -15.98 1.67
N ALA A 194 -7.01 -15.14 2.55
CA ALA A 194 -6.94 -13.69 2.44
C ALA A 194 -5.49 -13.16 2.41
N GLU A 195 -4.56 -13.86 3.05
CA GLU A 195 -3.12 -13.55 3.08
C GLU A 195 -2.40 -13.88 1.76
N LYS A 196 -3.01 -14.72 0.91
CA LYS A 196 -2.51 -15.02 -0.44
C LYS A 196 -3.14 -14.12 -1.49
N LEU A 197 -3.91 -13.11 -1.09
CA LEU A 197 -4.61 -12.20 -1.98
C LEU A 197 -4.19 -10.76 -1.72
N ARG A 198 -4.01 -10.03 -2.82
CA ARG A 198 -3.85 -8.57 -2.82
C ARG A 198 -4.64 -7.96 -3.99
N ARG A 199 -5.07 -6.70 -3.84
CA ARG A 199 -5.71 -5.96 -4.94
C ARG A 199 -4.70 -5.74 -6.06
N ALA A 200 -5.13 -5.85 -7.30
CA ALA A 200 -4.30 -5.52 -8.46
C ALA A 200 -4.84 -4.24 -9.10
N PHE A 201 -3.93 -3.41 -9.59
CA PHE A 201 -4.28 -2.19 -10.30
C PHE A 201 -3.65 -2.23 -11.68
N LEU A 202 -4.46 -2.00 -12.72
CA LEU A 202 -3.96 -2.05 -14.08
C LEU A 202 -3.09 -0.82 -14.38
N PRO A 203 -2.02 -0.98 -15.18
CA PRO A 203 -1.25 0.16 -15.67
C PRO A 203 -2.18 1.19 -16.37
N GLY A 204 -2.04 2.47 -16.04
CA GLY A 204 -2.89 3.54 -16.59
C GLY A 204 -4.30 3.64 -15.98
N SER A 205 -4.67 2.75 -15.04
CA SER A 205 -5.98 2.82 -14.37
C SER A 205 -6.08 4.01 -13.41
N SER A 206 -7.26 4.62 -13.33
CA SER A 206 -7.56 5.70 -12.37
C SER A 206 -7.77 5.12 -10.97
N VAL A 207 -7.14 5.74 -9.99
CA VAL A 207 -7.17 5.34 -8.59
C VAL A 207 -7.38 6.55 -7.67
N GLN A 208 -7.76 6.29 -6.42
CA GLN A 208 -7.74 7.24 -5.33
C GLN A 208 -6.61 6.88 -4.36
N LEU A 209 -5.93 7.90 -3.86
CA LEU A 209 -4.80 7.83 -2.95
C LEU A 209 -5.16 8.49 -1.63
N TYR A 210 -5.07 7.74 -0.53
CA TYR A 210 -5.26 8.34 0.78
C TYR A 210 -3.99 9.04 1.25
N LYS A 211 -4.07 10.37 1.47
CA LYS A 211 -2.94 11.21 1.87
C LYS A 211 -2.99 11.66 3.34
N GLY A 212 -3.75 10.95 4.16
CA GLY A 212 -3.91 11.25 5.58
C GLY A 212 -5.15 12.11 5.88
N PRO A 213 -5.51 12.29 7.16
CA PRO A 213 -6.80 12.85 7.56
C PRO A 213 -7.10 14.25 7.05
N CYS A 214 -6.09 15.12 6.98
CA CYS A 214 -6.24 16.52 6.56
C CYS A 214 -6.45 16.67 5.05
N ILE A 215 -5.96 15.72 4.25
CA ILE A 215 -6.00 15.79 2.79
C ILE A 215 -7.09 14.85 2.24
N GLY A 216 -7.29 13.71 2.88
CA GLY A 216 -8.24 12.68 2.46
C GLY A 216 -7.80 11.96 1.19
N TRP A 217 -8.79 11.62 0.36
CA TRP A 217 -8.62 10.85 -0.87
C TRP A 217 -8.36 11.77 -2.07
N VAL A 218 -7.26 11.52 -2.79
CA VAL A 218 -6.86 12.30 -3.96
C VAL A 218 -6.79 11.42 -5.20
N ALA A 219 -7.24 11.95 -6.35
CA ALA A 219 -7.19 11.22 -7.61
C ALA A 219 -5.75 11.01 -8.11
N GLY A 220 -5.47 9.80 -8.60
CA GLY A 220 -4.21 9.37 -9.17
C GLY A 220 -4.40 8.41 -10.34
N VAL A 221 -3.28 8.03 -10.96
CA VAL A 221 -3.22 7.09 -12.07
C VAL A 221 -2.05 6.15 -11.84
N VAL A 222 -2.26 4.85 -12.03
CA VAL A 222 -1.18 3.86 -11.94
C VAL A 222 -0.21 4.07 -13.09
N ASP A 223 1.08 4.17 -12.78
CA ASP A 223 2.10 4.46 -13.79
C ASP A 223 2.18 3.31 -14.82
N PRO A 224 1.93 3.57 -16.12
CA PRO A 224 2.00 2.56 -17.15
C PRO A 224 3.42 2.00 -17.36
N THR A 225 4.44 2.82 -17.07
CA THR A 225 5.86 2.45 -17.26
C THR A 225 6.42 1.71 -16.05
N GLY A 226 6.00 2.10 -14.84
CA GLY A 226 6.40 1.44 -13.60
C GLY A 226 5.86 0.02 -13.49
N ALA A 227 4.61 -0.21 -13.90
CA ALA A 227 3.99 -1.53 -13.75
C ALA A 227 4.68 -2.66 -14.57
N ALA A 228 5.31 -2.33 -15.70
CA ALA A 228 6.07 -3.28 -16.49
C ALA A 228 7.47 -3.60 -15.89
N ALA A 229 8.03 -2.68 -15.12
CA ALA A 229 9.32 -2.86 -14.45
C ALA A 229 9.21 -3.58 -13.09
N TYR A 230 7.99 -3.74 -12.58
CA TYR A 230 7.69 -4.41 -11.32
C TYR A 230 7.63 -5.94 -11.50
N ASP A 231 8.76 -6.55 -11.83
CA ASP A 231 8.94 -8.00 -11.60
C ASP A 231 9.09 -8.21 -10.08
N PRO A 232 8.16 -8.92 -9.40
CA PRO A 232 8.28 -9.19 -7.97
C PRO A 232 9.60 -9.92 -7.59
N LEU A 233 10.29 -10.56 -8.53
CA LEU A 233 11.61 -11.17 -8.31
C LEU A 233 12.75 -10.14 -8.26
N LEU A 234 12.63 -8.99 -8.95
CA LEU A 234 13.66 -7.94 -8.93
C LEU A 234 13.75 -7.22 -7.57
N ILE A 235 12.65 -7.15 -6.82
CA ILE A 235 12.62 -6.50 -5.49
C ILE A 235 13.39 -7.33 -4.45
N GLN A 236 13.40 -8.67 -4.57
CA GLN A 236 14.25 -9.51 -3.72
C GLN A 236 15.74 -9.29 -4.00
N GLY A 237 16.11 -8.99 -5.25
CA GLY A 237 17.48 -8.62 -5.62
C GLY A 237 17.87 -7.19 -5.20
N TRP A 238 16.93 -6.24 -5.21
CA TRP A 238 17.20 -4.84 -4.86
C TRP A 238 17.29 -4.60 -3.35
N LEU A 239 16.58 -5.40 -2.54
CA LEU A 239 16.72 -5.42 -1.07
C LEU A 239 17.73 -6.46 -0.56
N GLY A 240 18.26 -7.30 -1.45
CA GLY A 240 19.19 -8.39 -1.15
C GLY A 240 20.45 -8.29 -1.99
N GLY A 241 21.31 -7.31 -1.70
CA GLY A 241 22.63 -7.21 -2.32
C GLY A 241 23.54 -8.38 -1.95
N LYS A 242 23.52 -9.45 -2.75
CA LYS A 242 24.68 -10.17 -3.33
C LYS A 242 24.17 -11.45 -3.99
N LEU A 243 23.98 -11.42 -5.30
CA LEU A 243 24.12 -12.63 -6.10
C LEU A 243 25.58 -13.05 -5.99
N ARG A 244 25.84 -14.12 -5.25
CA ARG A 244 27.13 -14.80 -5.29
C ARG A 244 27.06 -15.76 -6.47
N GLU A 245 27.58 -15.31 -7.61
CA GLU A 245 28.06 -16.22 -8.64
C GLU A 245 29.27 -16.98 -8.11
N GLY A 246 29.36 -18.26 -8.46
CA GLY A 246 30.43 -19.18 -8.07
C GLY A 246 29.85 -20.27 -7.16
N GLY A 247 29.64 -21.49 -7.60
CA GLY A 247 30.25 -22.21 -8.71
C GLY A 247 30.43 -23.63 -8.19
N ASP A 248 29.91 -24.60 -8.94
CA ASP A 248 30.11 -26.02 -8.66
C ASP A 248 31.61 -26.34 -8.57
N VAL A 249 32.03 -26.96 -7.47
CA VAL A 249 33.13 -27.94 -7.48
C VAL A 249 32.69 -29.10 -6.60
N PHE A 250 32.25 -30.16 -7.27
CA PHE A 250 32.14 -31.49 -6.72
C PHE A 250 33.54 -32.12 -6.79
N GLU A 251 34.23 -32.25 -5.66
CA GLU A 251 35.31 -33.23 -5.52
C GLU A 251 35.05 -34.06 -4.27
N GLY A 252 34.92 -35.37 -4.48
CA GLY A 252 34.80 -36.35 -3.42
C GLY A 252 36.17 -36.80 -2.91
N GLY A 253 36.13 -37.55 -1.81
CA GLY A 253 37.09 -38.62 -1.57
C GLY A 253 37.97 -38.50 -0.32
N ALA A 254 37.78 -39.49 0.55
CA ALA A 254 38.77 -40.21 1.37
C ALA A 254 39.25 -39.60 2.72
N ASP A 255 38.91 -40.36 3.78
CA ASP A 255 39.76 -40.93 4.83
C ASP A 255 41.05 -40.21 5.27
N GLY A 256 41.21 -40.08 6.59
CA GLY A 256 42.54 -40.00 7.21
C GLY A 256 42.57 -39.30 8.55
N GLY A 257 42.78 -40.07 9.63
CA GLY A 257 43.08 -39.55 10.96
C GLY A 257 44.45 -38.89 11.06
N GLY A 258 44.61 -38.01 12.04
CA GLY A 258 45.90 -37.42 12.39
C GLY A 258 45.77 -36.45 13.56
N SER A 259 46.33 -36.85 14.70
CA SER A 259 46.60 -35.97 15.84
C SER A 259 47.80 -35.07 15.57
N GLY A 260 47.79 -33.86 16.14
CA GLY A 260 48.96 -32.97 16.16
C GLY A 260 48.55 -31.51 16.32
N GLY A 261 48.72 -30.96 17.52
CA GLY A 261 48.54 -29.54 17.77
C GLY A 261 49.85 -28.77 17.58
N VAL A 262 49.76 -27.49 17.19
CA VAL A 262 50.65 -26.41 17.65
C VAL A 262 50.02 -25.03 17.38
N SER A 263 50.11 -24.17 18.40
CA SER A 263 50.26 -22.70 18.42
C SER A 263 49.78 -21.82 17.25
N GLY A 264 48.75 -21.02 17.53
CA GLY A 264 48.82 -19.56 17.64
C GLY A 264 49.18 -18.72 16.41
N VAL A 265 48.25 -17.86 15.97
CA VAL A 265 48.46 -16.43 15.68
C VAL A 265 47.09 -15.74 15.84
N ASP A 266 46.99 -14.82 16.80
CA ASP A 266 45.91 -13.85 16.89
C ASP A 266 46.01 -12.86 15.72
N ILE A 267 44.95 -12.75 14.92
CA ILE A 267 44.74 -11.63 14.00
C ILE A 267 43.43 -10.97 14.38
N ASP A 268 43.56 -9.91 15.17
CA ASP A 268 42.55 -8.88 15.34
C ASP A 268 42.21 -8.26 13.98
N GLY A 269 40.96 -8.43 13.57
CA GLY A 269 40.42 -7.91 12.31
C GLY A 269 38.91 -7.78 12.39
N ALA A 270 38.42 -7.15 13.45
CA ALA A 270 37.01 -6.78 13.61
C ALA A 270 36.61 -5.71 12.58
N ALA A 271 36.38 -6.13 11.34
CA ALA A 271 35.53 -5.39 10.43
C ALA A 271 34.09 -5.62 10.89
N ALA A 272 33.54 -4.63 11.61
CA ALA A 272 32.12 -4.54 11.90
C ALA A 272 31.37 -4.53 10.56
N ALA A 273 30.89 -5.70 10.13
CA ALA A 273 29.82 -5.79 9.17
C ALA A 273 28.61 -5.15 9.86
N ALA A 274 28.34 -3.89 9.52
CA ALA A 274 27.06 -3.28 9.80
C ALA A 274 26.00 -4.24 9.24
N ALA A 275 25.32 -4.96 10.14
CA ALA A 275 24.09 -5.63 9.81
C ALA A 275 23.17 -4.53 9.28
N CYS A 276 23.08 -4.43 7.96
CA CYS A 276 22.07 -3.62 7.32
C CYS A 276 20.75 -4.30 7.72
N GLU A 277 20.12 -3.78 8.77
CA GLU A 277 18.78 -4.17 9.16
C GLU A 277 17.91 -4.11 7.90
N GLN A 278 17.41 -5.28 7.48
CA GLN A 278 16.38 -5.30 6.45
C GLN A 278 15.22 -4.46 6.96
N PRO A 279 14.73 -3.46 6.20
CA PRO A 279 13.57 -2.71 6.65
C PRO A 279 12.41 -3.69 6.84
N ALA A 280 11.66 -3.52 7.94
CA ALA A 280 10.54 -4.35 8.39
C ALA A 280 9.38 -4.53 7.39
N LEU A 281 9.56 -4.18 6.11
CA LEU A 281 8.64 -4.40 5.00
C LEU A 281 8.49 -5.88 4.63
N ALA A 282 9.46 -6.75 4.89
CA ALA A 282 9.38 -8.18 4.55
C ALA A 282 8.19 -8.89 5.20
N ASP A 283 7.68 -8.34 6.30
CA ASP A 283 6.55 -8.87 7.07
C ASP A 283 5.21 -8.17 6.77
N SER A 284 5.22 -7.23 5.82
CA SER A 284 4.05 -6.46 5.45
C SER A 284 3.26 -7.18 4.35
N PRO A 285 1.94 -7.39 4.49
CA PRO A 285 1.13 -8.06 3.47
C PRO A 285 0.89 -7.19 2.22
N TRP A 286 1.54 -6.03 2.12
CA TRP A 286 1.29 -5.02 1.11
C TRP A 286 2.41 -4.95 0.10
N HIS A 287 2.04 -4.74 -1.16
CA HIS A 287 2.97 -4.33 -2.20
C HIS A 287 2.87 -2.82 -2.41
N LEU A 288 3.92 -2.27 -3.00
CA LEU A 288 3.97 -0.89 -3.45
C LEU A 288 3.42 -0.80 -4.88
N VAL A 289 2.53 0.16 -5.10
CA VAL A 289 1.94 0.50 -6.39
C VAL A 289 2.62 1.78 -6.88
N PRO A 290 3.18 1.78 -8.11
CA PRO A 290 3.67 3.01 -8.71
C PRO A 290 2.47 3.86 -9.14
N VAL A 291 2.27 5.00 -8.48
CA VAL A 291 1.16 5.91 -8.77
C VAL A 291 1.70 7.30 -9.07
N ARG A 292 1.05 7.97 -10.02
CA ARG A 292 1.21 9.40 -10.28
C ARG A 292 -0.07 10.12 -9.91
N GLU A 293 0.05 11.20 -9.15
CA GLU A 293 -1.09 12.05 -8.82
C GLU A 293 -1.59 12.79 -10.07
N ALA A 294 -2.91 12.86 -10.28
CA ALA A 294 -3.49 13.36 -11.53
C ALA A 294 -3.12 14.83 -11.85
N ARG A 295 -2.82 15.63 -10.82
CA ARG A 295 -2.47 17.05 -10.94
C ARG A 295 -0.97 17.35 -10.82
N SER A 296 -0.15 16.33 -10.57
CA SER A 296 1.29 16.52 -10.35
C SER A 296 2.08 16.28 -11.63
N SER A 297 2.96 17.22 -11.97
CA SER A 297 3.97 17.06 -13.02
C SER A 297 5.21 16.32 -12.54
N THR A 298 5.34 16.11 -11.23
CA THR A 298 6.47 15.41 -10.60
C THR A 298 6.37 13.90 -10.87
N GLY A 299 7.52 13.21 -10.93
CA GLY A 299 7.59 11.78 -11.21
C GLY A 299 6.68 10.91 -10.31
N GLY A 300 6.40 9.69 -10.76
CA GLY A 300 5.62 8.72 -9.99
C GLY A 300 6.26 8.41 -8.63
N PHE A 301 5.43 8.05 -7.65
CA PHE A 301 5.87 7.62 -6.34
C PHE A 301 5.24 6.28 -5.98
N LEU A 302 5.88 5.58 -5.03
CA LEU A 302 5.46 4.25 -4.59
C LEU A 302 4.51 4.38 -3.41
N VAL A 303 3.29 3.86 -3.57
CA VAL A 303 2.26 3.90 -2.54
C VAL A 303 1.92 2.49 -2.11
N PRO A 304 1.89 2.18 -0.81
CA PRO A 304 1.37 0.91 -0.35
C PRO A 304 -0.06 0.68 -0.87
N SER A 305 -0.30 -0.47 -1.48
CA SER A 305 -1.57 -0.84 -2.11
C SER A 305 -2.83 -0.69 -1.26
N TYR A 306 -2.73 -0.74 0.08
CA TYR A 306 -3.87 -0.48 0.96
C TYR A 306 -4.32 0.98 0.95
N LEU A 307 -3.42 1.93 0.65
CA LEU A 307 -3.75 3.35 0.51
C LEU A 307 -4.27 3.71 -0.88
N VAL A 308 -4.48 2.71 -1.75
CA VAL A 308 -4.92 2.88 -3.13
C VAL A 308 -6.29 2.22 -3.29
N MET A 309 -7.26 2.94 -3.84
CA MET A 309 -8.57 2.38 -4.20
C MET A 309 -8.85 2.59 -5.69
N PRO A 310 -9.48 1.62 -6.38
CA PRO A 310 -9.89 1.83 -7.76
C PRO A 310 -10.96 2.94 -7.82
N GLN A 311 -10.80 3.88 -8.76
CA GLN A 311 -11.83 4.89 -8.98
C GLN A 311 -12.95 4.27 -9.81
N ILE A 312 -14.02 3.83 -9.14
CA ILE A 312 -15.20 3.28 -9.81
C ILE A 312 -15.96 4.45 -10.44
N THR A 313 -15.81 4.61 -11.76
CA THR A 313 -16.65 5.54 -12.51
C THR A 313 -18.01 4.89 -12.67
N LEU A 314 -19.00 5.35 -11.92
CA LEU A 314 -20.39 4.97 -12.16
C LEU A 314 -20.76 5.52 -13.54
N MET A 315 -20.91 4.65 -14.54
CA MET A 315 -21.53 5.02 -15.81
C MET A 315 -23.02 5.21 -15.51
N VAL A 316 -23.44 6.48 -15.42
CA VAL A 316 -24.83 6.90 -15.26
C VAL A 316 -25.50 6.98 -16.63
#